data_AF-A0A4W5K8H6-F1
#
_entry.id   AF-A0A4W5K8H6-F1
#
_cell.length_a   1.000
_cell.length_b   1.000
_cell.length_c   1.000
_cell.angle_alpha   90.00
_cell.angle_beta   90.00
_cell.angle_gamma   90.00
#
_symmetry.space_group_name_H-M   'P 1'
#
loop_
_entity.id
_entity.type
_entity.pdbx_description
1 polymer ?
#
loop_
_entity_poly.entity_id
_entity_poly.type
_entity_poly.pdbx_seq_one_letter_code
_entity_poly.pdbx_strand_id
1 'polypeptide(L)'
;MAKGGTLFNLRPKFTPVYLFLFNDLLIIATKKGSERFVVMDHAHRSLVQVQPIREDQALSPSYEHCFCLTLLENHQGRMMERLMKAPSQSDLHRWIAAFPNPGNPDGDEKEVIYEDWDCPQVQCVEQYIAQQADELTLEPTEIINVVRKTNEGLFEGIRLSDGQKGWFPVENVLEITNEHVRRRNLRERYRVIQAASIVTKVKTLP
;
A
#
# COMPACT_ATOMS: atom_id res chain seq x y z
N MET A 1 17.81 -51.97 -1.20
CA MET A 1 17.71 -51.29 -2.52
C MET A 1 16.32 -50.68 -2.65
N ALA A 2 16.18 -49.38 -2.40
CA ALA A 2 15.01 -48.60 -2.79
C ALA A 2 15.56 -47.40 -3.58
N LYS A 3 15.20 -47.34 -4.86
CA LYS A 3 15.72 -46.37 -5.83
C LYS A 3 15.27 -44.97 -5.44
N GLY A 4 16.24 -44.05 -5.41
CA GLY A 4 15.99 -42.63 -5.22
C GLY A 4 15.10 -42.07 -6.32
N GLY A 5 14.07 -41.35 -5.90
CA GLY A 5 13.45 -40.31 -6.71
C GLY A 5 14.12 -39.00 -6.31
N THR A 6 15.02 -38.50 -7.14
CA THR A 6 15.48 -37.10 -7.07
C THR A 6 14.27 -36.19 -7.15
N LEU A 7 13.96 -35.52 -6.04
CA LEU A 7 13.04 -34.37 -6.04
C LEU A 7 13.69 -33.29 -6.91
N PHE A 8 13.30 -33.29 -8.18
CA PHE A 8 13.75 -32.33 -9.17
C PHE A 8 13.66 -30.92 -8.59
N ASN A 9 14.74 -30.16 -8.72
CA ASN A 9 14.77 -28.71 -8.56
C ASN A 9 13.62 -28.08 -9.37
N LEU A 10 12.49 -27.81 -8.72
CA LEU A 10 11.35 -27.13 -9.33
C LEU A 10 11.74 -25.68 -9.53
N ARG A 11 12.37 -25.38 -10.69
CA ARG A 11 12.54 -24.00 -11.14
C ARG A 11 11.14 -23.37 -11.29
N PRO A 12 10.86 -22.21 -10.69
CA PRO A 12 9.59 -21.53 -10.86
C PRO A 12 9.33 -21.28 -12.35
N LYS A 13 8.13 -21.67 -12.83
CA LYS A 13 7.67 -21.34 -14.19
C LYS A 13 6.92 -20.02 -14.13
N PHE A 14 7.47 -18.99 -14.79
CA PHE A 14 6.85 -17.67 -14.89
C PHE A 14 5.96 -17.58 -16.13
N THR A 15 4.79 -16.98 -15.96
CA THR A 15 3.89 -16.62 -17.07
C THR A 15 3.87 -15.10 -17.21
N PRO A 16 3.96 -14.54 -18.43
CA PRO A 16 3.92 -13.09 -18.61
C PRO A 16 2.61 -12.49 -18.10
N VAL A 17 2.74 -11.42 -17.32
CA VAL A 17 1.63 -10.61 -16.81
C VAL A 17 1.97 -9.14 -16.96
N TYR A 18 0.93 -8.30 -16.93
CA TYR A 18 1.03 -6.86 -17.03
C TYR A 18 0.44 -6.25 -15.77
N LEU A 19 1.18 -5.33 -15.16
CA LEU A 19 0.75 -4.57 -14.01
C LEU A 19 0.47 -3.14 -14.45
N PHE A 20 -0.73 -2.64 -14.15
CA PHE A 20 -1.10 -1.24 -14.36
C PHE A 20 -1.33 -0.60 -13.00
N LEU A 21 -0.47 0.35 -12.64
CA LEU A 21 -0.57 1.09 -11.39
C LEU A 21 -1.17 2.47 -11.68
N PHE A 22 -2.36 2.71 -11.14
CA PHE A 22 -3.02 4.00 -11.07
C PHE A 22 -2.80 4.62 -9.69
N ASN A 23 -3.31 5.83 -9.48
CA ASN A 23 -3.20 6.50 -8.19
C ASN A 23 -3.85 5.67 -7.09
N ASP A 24 -5.04 5.13 -7.31
CA ASP A 24 -5.85 4.42 -6.32
C ASP A 24 -5.96 2.90 -6.55
N LEU A 25 -5.45 2.39 -7.68
CA LEU A 25 -5.72 1.01 -8.11
C LEU A 25 -4.49 0.33 -8.72
N LEU A 26 -4.26 -0.93 -8.37
CA LEU A 26 -3.36 -1.83 -9.11
C LEU A 26 -4.20 -2.87 -9.86
N ILE A 27 -3.96 -3.02 -11.16
CA ILE A 27 -4.57 -4.05 -12.00
C ILE A 27 -3.51 -5.05 -12.46
N ILE A 28 -3.83 -6.34 -12.36
CA ILE A 28 -3.04 -7.45 -12.89
C ILE A 28 -3.77 -8.03 -14.10
N ALA A 29 -3.12 -8.08 -15.25
CA ALA A 29 -3.73 -8.55 -16.48
C ALA A 29 -2.82 -9.48 -17.30
N THR A 30 -3.43 -10.21 -18.22
CA THR A 30 -2.73 -10.90 -19.32
C THR A 30 -3.03 -10.21 -20.64
N LYS A 31 -2.09 -10.27 -21.58
CA LYS A 31 -2.29 -9.70 -22.91
C LYS A 31 -3.00 -10.71 -23.81
N LYS A 32 -4.06 -10.26 -24.50
CA LYS A 32 -4.85 -11.02 -25.46
C LYS A 32 -4.86 -10.30 -26.81
N GLY A 33 -3.94 -10.66 -27.70
CA GLY A 33 -3.77 -9.96 -28.98
C GLY A 33 -2.85 -8.74 -28.87
N SER A 34 -2.90 -7.82 -29.83
CA SER A 34 -1.97 -6.68 -29.92
C SER A 34 -2.22 -5.60 -28.87
N GLU A 35 -3.49 -5.26 -28.61
CA GLU A 35 -3.88 -4.08 -27.82
C GLU A 35 -4.95 -4.38 -26.75
N ARG A 36 -5.30 -5.65 -26.53
CA ARG A 36 -6.29 -6.01 -25.51
C ARG A 36 -5.64 -6.71 -24.34
N PHE A 37 -6.13 -6.40 -23.16
CA PHE A 37 -5.74 -7.01 -21.90
C PHE A 37 -6.97 -7.64 -21.25
N VAL A 38 -6.77 -8.76 -20.57
CA VAL A 38 -7.78 -9.42 -19.75
C VAL A 38 -7.36 -9.26 -18.30
N VAL A 39 -8.15 -8.50 -17.54
CA VAL A 39 -7.94 -8.31 -16.10
C VAL A 39 -8.14 -9.66 -15.40
N MET A 40 -7.11 -10.08 -14.66
CA MET A 40 -7.13 -11.28 -13.85
C MET A 40 -7.41 -10.98 -12.39
N ASP A 41 -6.88 -9.86 -11.91
CA ASP A 41 -7.05 -9.44 -10.52
C ASP A 41 -6.84 -7.93 -10.41
N HIS A 42 -7.35 -7.34 -9.33
CA HIS A 42 -7.08 -5.95 -8.97
C HIS A 42 -7.31 -5.72 -7.48
N ALA A 43 -6.65 -4.69 -6.95
CA ALA A 43 -6.84 -4.23 -5.58
C ALA A 43 -6.60 -2.72 -5.51
N HIS A 44 -7.21 -2.08 -4.52
CA HIS A 44 -6.88 -0.69 -4.18
C HIS A 44 -5.38 -0.58 -3.88
N ARG A 45 -4.71 0.48 -4.36
CA ARG A 45 -3.25 0.69 -4.21
C ARG A 45 -2.79 0.58 -2.76
N SER A 46 -3.54 1.17 -1.84
CA SER A 46 -3.27 1.10 -0.40
C SER A 46 -3.40 -0.29 0.24
N LEU A 47 -3.89 -1.29 -0.49
CA LEU A 47 -3.96 -2.70 -0.07
C LEU A 47 -2.90 -3.56 -0.75
N VAL A 48 -1.94 -2.96 -1.43
CA VAL A 48 -0.83 -3.65 -2.07
C VAL A 48 0.42 -3.54 -1.20
N GLN A 49 1.15 -4.64 -1.09
CA GLN A 49 2.47 -4.71 -0.48
C GLN A 49 3.45 -5.33 -1.46
N VAL A 50 4.64 -4.74 -1.57
CA VAL A 50 5.72 -5.25 -2.42
C VAL A 50 6.95 -5.45 -1.54
N GLN A 51 7.53 -6.64 -1.57
CA GLN A 51 8.72 -6.96 -0.78
C GLN A 51 9.78 -7.62 -1.67
N PRO A 52 11.06 -7.26 -1.54
CA PRO A 52 12.13 -8.01 -2.21
C PRO A 52 12.18 -9.45 -1.69
N ILE A 53 12.67 -10.37 -2.51
CA ILE A 53 12.97 -11.72 -2.04
C ILE A 53 14.14 -11.65 -1.06
N ARG A 54 14.00 -12.33 0.08
CA ARG A 54 15.02 -12.37 1.14
C ARG A 54 16.30 -13.01 0.61
N GLU A 55 17.44 -12.52 1.10
CA GLU A 55 18.78 -12.93 0.65
C GLU A 55 19.02 -14.45 0.82
N ASP A 56 18.38 -15.08 1.81
CA ASP A 56 18.42 -16.53 2.06
C ASP A 56 17.81 -17.38 0.92
N GLN A 57 16.89 -16.80 0.14
CA GLN A 57 16.20 -17.42 -1.01
C GLN A 57 16.71 -16.88 -2.35
N ALA A 58 17.37 -15.73 -2.35
CA ALA A 58 17.88 -15.04 -3.53
C ALA A 58 19.14 -15.67 -4.15
N LEU A 59 19.79 -16.61 -3.44
CA LEU A 59 21.01 -17.28 -3.91
C LEU A 59 20.81 -18.18 -5.13
N SER A 60 19.57 -18.52 -5.49
CA SER A 60 19.29 -19.24 -6.73
C SER A 60 19.09 -18.25 -7.90
N PRO A 61 19.81 -18.40 -9.03
CA PRO A 61 19.67 -17.56 -10.22
C PRO A 61 18.22 -17.46 -10.74
N SER A 62 17.37 -18.42 -10.38
CA SER A 62 15.95 -18.41 -10.74
C SER A 62 15.18 -17.22 -10.15
N TYR A 63 15.64 -16.65 -9.02
CA TYR A 63 14.99 -15.56 -8.29
C TYR A 63 15.61 -14.19 -8.56
N GLU A 64 16.50 -14.10 -9.54
CA GLU A 64 17.04 -12.81 -9.96
C GLU A 64 15.90 -11.87 -10.41
N HIS A 65 15.97 -10.62 -9.94
CA HIS A 65 14.98 -9.55 -10.14
C HIS A 65 13.56 -9.90 -9.68
N CYS A 66 13.42 -10.82 -8.72
CA CYS A 66 12.11 -11.20 -8.20
C CYS A 66 11.70 -10.39 -6.97
N PHE A 67 10.39 -10.21 -6.83
CA PHE A 67 9.74 -9.62 -5.66
C PHE A 67 8.45 -10.37 -5.33
N CYS A 68 8.01 -10.27 -4.09
CA CYS A 68 6.70 -10.74 -3.67
C CYS A 68 5.69 -9.59 -3.76
N LEU A 69 4.59 -9.81 -4.48
CA LEU A 69 3.44 -8.92 -4.55
C LEU A 69 2.30 -9.52 -3.73
N THR A 70 1.85 -8.80 -2.72
CA THR A 70 0.73 -9.20 -1.87
C THR A 70 -0.42 -8.22 -2.04
N LEU A 71 -1.57 -8.71 -2.48
CA LEU A 71 -2.84 -8.01 -2.37
C LEU A 71 -3.45 -8.42 -1.03
N LEU A 72 -3.52 -7.51 -0.06
CA LEU A 72 -4.08 -7.78 1.27
C LEU A 72 -5.57 -8.14 1.15
N GLU A 73 -6.25 -7.47 0.24
CA GLU A 73 -7.60 -7.80 -0.17
C GLU A 73 -7.78 -7.39 -1.63
N ASN A 74 -8.13 -8.35 -2.47
CA ASN A 74 -8.39 -8.12 -3.87
C ASN A 74 -9.89 -7.88 -4.14
N HIS A 75 -10.26 -7.70 -5.40
CA HIS A 75 -11.65 -7.48 -5.83
C HIS A 75 -12.67 -8.54 -5.41
N GLN A 76 -12.22 -9.72 -4.96
CA GLN A 76 -13.06 -10.80 -4.45
C GLN A 76 -13.09 -10.87 -2.91
N GLY A 77 -12.50 -9.90 -2.22
CA GLY A 77 -12.36 -9.93 -0.77
C GLY A 77 -11.30 -10.93 -0.28
N ARG A 78 -10.36 -11.34 -1.14
CA ARG A 78 -9.36 -12.38 -0.82
C ARG A 78 -7.96 -11.80 -0.73
N MET A 79 -7.19 -12.28 0.24
CA MET A 79 -5.74 -12.07 0.26
C MET A 79 -5.10 -12.93 -0.84
N MET A 80 -4.14 -12.37 -1.56
CA MET A 80 -3.41 -13.05 -2.62
C MET A 80 -1.93 -12.67 -2.57
N GLU A 81 -1.06 -13.65 -2.75
CA GLU A 81 0.38 -13.46 -2.80
C GLU A 81 0.94 -14.08 -4.10
N ARG A 82 1.81 -13.35 -4.79
CA ARG A 82 2.44 -13.79 -6.04
C ARG A 82 3.92 -13.45 -6.06
N LEU A 83 4.72 -14.42 -6.48
CA LEU A 83 6.09 -14.20 -6.90
C LEU A 83 6.09 -13.55 -8.29
N MET A 84 6.69 -12.38 -8.38
CA MET A 84 6.82 -11.60 -9.61
C MET A 84 8.28 -11.54 -10.01
N LYS A 85 8.56 -11.59 -11.33
CA LYS A 85 9.90 -11.39 -11.87
C LYS A 85 9.91 -10.16 -12.77
N ALA A 86 10.72 -9.17 -12.41
CA ALA A 86 10.91 -7.97 -13.18
C ALA A 86 11.84 -8.23 -14.38
N PRO A 87 11.68 -7.52 -15.52
CA PRO A 87 12.58 -7.66 -16.67
C PRO A 87 14.01 -7.20 -16.39
N SER A 88 14.20 -6.30 -15.42
CA SER A 88 15.50 -5.73 -15.05
C SER A 88 15.57 -5.37 -13.55
N GLN A 89 16.78 -5.13 -13.03
CA GLN A 89 16.95 -4.58 -11.68
C GLN A 89 16.22 -3.24 -11.50
N SER A 90 16.30 -2.36 -12.51
CA SER A 90 15.66 -1.05 -12.44
C SER A 90 14.14 -1.16 -12.36
N ASP A 91 13.55 -2.14 -13.05
CA ASP A 91 12.12 -2.44 -12.92
C ASP A 91 11.76 -2.96 -11.52
N LEU A 92 12.58 -3.86 -10.96
CA LEU A 92 12.40 -4.34 -9.58
C LEU A 92 12.39 -3.17 -8.58
N HIS A 93 13.41 -2.31 -8.64
CA HIS A 93 13.51 -1.16 -7.74
C HIS A 93 12.33 -0.20 -7.89
N ARG A 94 11.87 0.06 -9.12
CA ARG A 94 10.68 0.90 -9.36
C ARG A 94 9.43 0.30 -8.73
N TRP A 95 9.22 -1.01 -8.85
CA TRP A 95 8.08 -1.68 -8.23
C TRP A 95 8.15 -1.68 -6.71
N ILE A 96 9.34 -1.84 -6.11
CA ILE A 96 9.51 -1.74 -4.66
C ILE A 96 9.22 -0.31 -4.18
N ALA A 97 9.77 0.70 -4.85
CA ALA A 97 9.65 2.10 -4.45
C ALA A 97 8.23 2.68 -4.63
N ALA A 98 7.40 2.08 -5.47
CA ALA A 98 6.05 2.55 -5.73
C ALA A 98 5.05 2.33 -4.57
N PHE A 99 5.42 1.53 -3.57
CA PHE A 99 4.59 1.18 -2.42
C PHE A 99 5.33 1.43 -1.10
N PRO A 100 4.61 1.72 0.00
CA PRO A 100 5.25 1.96 1.29
C PRO A 100 6.02 0.74 1.77
N ASN A 101 7.20 0.97 2.33
CA ASN A 101 7.98 -0.08 2.96
C ASN A 101 7.45 -0.33 4.38
N PRO A 102 6.96 -1.53 4.73
CA PRO A 102 6.50 -1.85 6.08
C PRO A 102 7.61 -1.80 7.15
N GLY A 103 8.88 -1.73 6.74
CA GLY A 103 10.05 -1.64 7.62
C GLY A 103 10.53 -0.23 7.95
N ASN A 104 10.05 0.81 7.26
CA ASN A 104 10.21 2.20 7.66
C ASN A 104 8.85 2.69 8.14
N PRO A 105 8.50 2.51 9.42
CA PRO A 105 7.62 3.51 10.02
C PRO A 105 8.40 4.81 9.90
N ASP A 106 7.85 5.84 9.26
CA ASP A 106 8.37 7.19 9.55
C ASP A 106 8.39 7.31 11.07
N GLY A 107 9.62 7.34 11.60
CA GLY A 107 9.89 7.21 13.00
C GLY A 107 9.63 8.56 13.64
N ASP A 108 8.77 8.61 14.65
CA ASP A 108 8.63 9.78 15.54
C ASP A 108 8.63 11.15 14.84
N GLU A 109 8.05 11.24 13.65
CA GLU A 109 7.89 12.54 13.00
C GLU A 109 6.69 13.22 13.65
N LYS A 110 6.90 14.43 14.18
CA LYS A 110 5.84 15.29 14.76
C LYS A 110 4.70 15.55 13.77
N GLU A 111 4.93 15.27 12.48
CA GLU A 111 4.01 15.44 11.38
C GLU A 111 3.88 14.12 10.61
N VAL A 112 2.67 13.78 10.18
CA VAL A 112 2.41 12.66 9.27
C VAL A 112 1.91 13.22 7.95
N ILE A 113 2.66 13.00 6.88
CA ILE A 113 2.29 13.37 5.50
C ILE A 113 1.67 12.15 4.82
N TYR A 114 0.47 12.33 4.27
CA TYR A 114 -0.24 11.27 3.57
C TYR A 114 -0.06 11.42 2.07
N GLU A 115 0.09 10.27 1.41
CA GLU A 115 -0.04 10.16 -0.03
C GLU A 115 -1.49 10.37 -0.46
N ASP A 116 -1.70 10.93 -1.65
CA ASP A 116 -3.05 11.20 -2.19
C ASP A 116 -3.96 9.97 -2.19
N TRP A 117 -3.39 8.78 -2.38
CA TRP A 117 -4.10 7.50 -2.44
C TRP A 117 -4.34 6.84 -1.08
N ASP A 118 -3.77 7.41 -0.01
CA ASP A 118 -3.89 6.92 1.37
C ASP A 118 -4.22 8.01 2.38
N CYS A 119 -4.73 9.16 1.93
CA CYS A 119 -5.15 10.22 2.83
C CYS A 119 -6.47 9.89 3.52
N PRO A 120 -6.59 10.13 4.86
CA PRO A 120 -7.86 10.07 5.57
C PRO A 120 -8.83 11.13 5.07
N GLN A 121 -10.12 10.86 5.23
CA GLN A 121 -11.16 11.85 4.98
C GLN A 121 -11.78 12.28 6.31
N VAL A 122 -12.03 13.58 6.44
CA VAL A 122 -12.72 14.15 7.59
C VAL A 122 -13.94 14.94 7.10
N GLN A 123 -14.97 14.98 7.94
CA GLN A 123 -16.16 15.79 7.74
C GLN A 123 -16.15 16.93 8.75
N CYS A 124 -16.38 18.16 8.29
CA CYS A 124 -16.61 19.29 9.18
C CYS A 124 -17.94 19.10 9.93
N VAL A 125 -17.88 19.18 11.26
CA VAL A 125 -19.05 19.09 12.14
C VAL A 125 -19.37 20.41 12.83
N GLU A 126 -18.39 21.30 12.92
CA GLU A 126 -18.53 22.63 13.49
C GLU A 126 -17.84 23.65 12.58
N GLN A 127 -18.54 24.73 12.25
CA GLN A 127 -18.03 25.77 11.36
C GLN A 127 -16.70 26.34 11.88
N TYR A 128 -15.77 26.58 10.96
CA TYR A 128 -14.51 27.24 11.26
C TYR A 128 -14.27 28.37 10.27
N ILE A 129 -13.91 29.56 10.74
CA ILE A 129 -13.57 30.70 9.87
C ILE A 129 -12.06 30.89 9.92
N ALA A 130 -11.42 30.83 8.75
CA ALA A 130 -9.98 31.05 8.61
C ALA A 130 -9.57 32.42 9.18
N GLN A 131 -8.60 32.39 10.08
CA GLN A 131 -7.95 33.54 10.70
C GLN A 131 -6.69 33.97 9.93
N GLN A 132 -6.05 33.04 9.23
CA GLN A 132 -4.85 33.27 8.43
C GLN A 132 -5.06 32.89 6.95
N ALA A 133 -4.16 33.37 6.07
CA ALA A 133 -4.29 33.19 4.63
C ALA A 133 -4.03 31.74 4.15
N ASP A 134 -3.34 30.95 4.96
CA ASP A 134 -3.04 29.54 4.74
C ASP A 134 -4.08 28.60 5.40
N GLU A 135 -5.05 29.16 6.13
CA GLU A 135 -6.14 28.41 6.75
C GLU A 135 -7.35 28.26 5.81
N LEU A 136 -8.06 27.15 5.96
CA LEU A 136 -9.24 26.79 5.21
C LEU A 136 -10.47 27.07 6.07
N THR A 137 -11.37 27.95 5.61
CA THR A 137 -12.71 28.10 6.22
C THR A 137 -13.47 26.78 6.08
N LEU A 138 -14.20 26.29 7.06
CA LEU A 138 -14.96 25.06 6.95
C LEU A 138 -16.44 25.31 7.23
N GLU A 139 -17.29 24.75 6.40
CA GLU A 139 -18.73 24.69 6.64
C GLU A 139 -19.16 23.29 7.07
N PRO A 140 -20.17 23.15 7.96
CA PRO A 140 -20.69 21.85 8.35
C PRO A 140 -21.04 20.99 7.13
N THR A 141 -20.69 19.71 7.20
CA THR A 141 -20.85 18.69 6.14
C THR A 141 -19.82 18.70 5.01
N GLU A 142 -18.92 19.69 4.93
CA GLU A 142 -17.81 19.66 3.98
C GLU A 142 -16.89 18.46 4.26
N ILE A 143 -16.42 17.82 3.18
CA ILE A 143 -15.47 16.70 3.24
C ILE A 143 -14.10 17.17 2.76
N ILE A 144 -13.07 16.80 3.53
CA ILE A 144 -11.69 17.21 3.31
C ILE A 144 -10.79 15.98 3.31
N ASN A 145 -9.93 15.88 2.28
CA ASN A 145 -8.83 14.92 2.26
C ASN A 145 -7.69 15.47 3.13
N VAL A 146 -7.28 14.73 4.16
CA VAL A 146 -6.20 15.14 5.08
C VAL A 146 -4.85 14.79 4.48
N VAL A 147 -4.12 15.82 4.05
CA VAL A 147 -2.78 15.69 3.47
C VAL A 147 -1.72 15.62 4.57
N ARG A 148 -1.93 16.33 5.68
CA ARG A 148 -0.98 16.34 6.80
C ARG A 148 -1.69 16.40 8.14
N LYS A 149 -1.17 15.65 9.12
CA LYS A 149 -1.55 15.78 10.54
C LYS A 149 -0.35 16.25 11.34
N THR A 150 -0.48 17.35 12.08
CA THR A 150 0.55 17.81 13.04
C THR A 150 0.12 17.48 14.46
N ASN A 151 1.06 17.52 15.41
CA ASN A 151 0.79 17.36 16.83
C ASN A 151 0.27 18.65 17.51
N GLU A 152 0.10 19.74 16.76
CA GLU A 152 -0.36 21.05 17.26
C GLU A 152 -1.88 21.23 17.17
N GLY A 153 -2.63 20.18 16.81
CA GLY A 153 -4.09 20.23 16.71
C GLY A 153 -4.60 20.87 15.42
N LEU A 154 -3.75 20.98 14.40
CA LEU A 154 -4.09 21.43 13.05
C LEU A 154 -3.85 20.31 12.02
N PHE A 155 -4.76 20.21 11.06
CA PHE A 155 -4.59 19.38 9.86
C PHE A 155 -4.44 20.26 8.63
N GLU A 156 -3.61 19.85 7.69
CA GLU A 156 -3.57 20.41 6.34
C GLU A 156 -4.38 19.49 5.42
N GLY A 157 -5.27 20.04 4.61
CA GLY A 157 -6.09 19.21 3.72
C GLY A 157 -6.61 19.94 2.50
N ILE A 158 -7.27 19.18 1.63
CA ILE A 158 -7.86 19.64 0.37
C ILE A 158 -9.37 19.40 0.43
N ARG A 159 -10.16 20.47 0.35
CA ARG A 159 -11.63 20.40 0.33
C ARG A 159 -12.10 19.76 -0.97
N LEU A 160 -13.00 18.77 -0.89
CA LEU A 160 -13.44 18.03 -2.08
C LEU A 160 -14.36 18.83 -3.02
N SER A 161 -15.05 19.85 -2.52
CA SER A 161 -16.04 20.60 -3.31
C SER A 161 -15.40 21.53 -4.34
N ASP A 162 -14.25 22.10 -4.03
CA ASP A 162 -13.59 23.11 -4.87
C ASP A 162 -12.06 22.92 -5.01
N GLY A 163 -11.48 21.94 -4.31
CA GLY A 163 -10.04 21.65 -4.35
C GLY A 163 -9.17 22.65 -3.59
N GLN A 164 -9.75 23.55 -2.78
CA GLN A 164 -8.96 24.48 -1.97
C GLN A 164 -8.14 23.73 -0.92
N LYS A 165 -6.87 24.13 -0.79
CA LYS A 165 -5.92 23.58 0.19
C LYS A 165 -5.69 24.58 1.31
N GLY A 166 -5.69 24.11 2.55
CA GLY A 166 -5.32 24.93 3.70
C GLY A 166 -5.36 24.17 5.02
N TRP A 167 -5.02 24.89 6.09
CA TRP A 167 -4.99 24.41 7.46
C TRP A 167 -6.33 24.57 8.16
N PHE A 168 -6.69 23.63 9.01
CA PHE A 168 -7.89 23.71 9.82
C PHE A 168 -7.74 22.95 11.15
N PRO A 169 -8.43 23.38 12.21
CA PRO A 169 -8.37 22.75 13.52
C PRO A 169 -9.05 21.39 13.55
N VAL A 170 -8.46 20.48 14.31
CA VAL A 170 -8.94 19.10 14.47
C VAL A 170 -10.27 19.02 15.19
N GLU A 171 -10.54 19.94 16.11
CA GLU A 171 -11.77 19.97 16.91
C GLU A 171 -13.04 20.21 16.08
N ASN A 172 -12.91 20.89 14.94
CA ASN A 172 -14.01 21.21 14.04
C ASN A 172 -14.41 20.07 13.10
N VAL A 173 -13.69 18.95 13.14
CA VAL A 173 -13.86 17.85 12.18
C VAL A 173 -13.96 16.49 12.86
N LEU A 174 -14.66 15.56 12.23
CA LEU A 174 -14.66 14.14 12.59
C LEU A 174 -14.10 13.30 11.44
N GLU A 175 -13.25 12.32 11.78
CA GLU A 175 -12.74 11.36 10.80
C GLU A 175 -13.88 10.48 10.28
N ILE A 176 -14.02 10.42 8.95
CA ILE A 176 -15.03 9.60 8.31
C ILE A 176 -14.57 8.15 8.42
N THR A 177 -15.26 7.39 9.27
CA THR A 177 -15.04 5.95 9.42
C THR A 177 -15.55 5.19 8.20
N ASN A 178 -14.70 5.09 7.18
CA ASN A 178 -15.02 4.51 5.88
C ASN A 178 -14.07 3.35 5.51
N GLU A 179 -14.16 2.89 4.27
CA GLU A 179 -13.30 1.93 3.63
C GLU A 179 -11.80 2.25 3.81
N HIS A 180 -11.41 3.54 3.86
CA HIS A 180 -10.04 3.93 4.15
C HIS A 180 -9.56 3.39 5.53
N VAL A 181 -10.36 3.59 6.59
CA VAL A 181 -10.05 3.09 7.94
C VAL A 181 -9.99 1.57 7.95
N ARG A 182 -10.91 0.90 7.24
CA ARG A 182 -10.88 -0.56 7.07
C ARG A 182 -9.58 -1.03 6.40
N ARG A 183 -9.16 -0.36 5.33
CA ARG A 183 -7.91 -0.66 4.60
C ARG A 183 -6.69 -0.43 5.49
N ARG A 184 -6.67 0.65 6.27
CA ARG A 184 -5.63 0.90 7.28
C ARG A 184 -5.56 -0.23 8.31
N ASN A 185 -6.70 -0.68 8.84
CA ASN A 185 -6.76 -1.79 9.78
C ASN A 185 -6.24 -3.11 9.18
N LEU A 186 -6.57 -3.39 7.91
CA LEU A 186 -6.04 -4.56 7.20
C LEU A 186 -4.52 -4.52 7.06
N ARG A 187 -3.95 -3.36 6.73
CA ARG A 187 -2.50 -3.18 6.67
C ARG A 187 -1.83 -3.38 8.03
N GLU A 188 -2.37 -2.75 9.08
CA GLU A 188 -1.81 -2.88 10.43
C GLU A 188 -1.84 -4.33 10.90
N ARG A 189 -2.94 -5.04 10.66
CA ARG A 189 -3.04 -6.48 10.95
C ARG A 189 -1.97 -7.27 10.21
N TYR A 190 -1.77 -7.00 8.91
CA TYR A 190 -0.74 -7.67 8.12
C TYR A 190 0.68 -7.39 8.67
N ARG A 191 0.98 -6.13 9.02
CA ARG A 191 2.26 -5.73 9.61
C ARG A 191 2.54 -6.47 10.91
N VAL A 192 1.57 -6.54 11.81
CA VAL A 192 1.68 -7.25 13.10
C VAL A 192 1.92 -8.75 12.88
N ILE A 193 1.20 -9.37 11.95
CA ILE A 193 1.38 -10.80 11.61
C ILE A 193 2.80 -11.05 11.05
N GLN A 194 3.27 -10.19 10.15
CA GLN A 194 4.61 -10.32 9.58
C GLN A 194 5.70 -10.17 10.65
N ALA A 195 5.60 -9.17 11.53
CA ALA A 195 6.51 -8.99 12.65
C ALA A 195 6.53 -10.22 13.58
N ALA A 196 5.34 -10.75 13.94
CA ALA A 196 5.23 -11.95 14.77
C ALA A 196 5.87 -13.19 14.12
N SER A 197 5.73 -13.34 12.79
CA SER A 197 6.36 -14.44 12.03
C SER A 197 7.89 -14.39 12.05
N ILE A 198 8.47 -13.18 12.10
CA ILE A 198 9.91 -12.99 12.18
C ILE A 198 10.40 -13.40 13.58
N VAL A 199 9.71 -12.94 14.63
CA VAL A 199 10.07 -13.27 16.04
C VAL A 199 9.98 -14.77 16.32
N THR A 200 8.98 -15.46 15.76
CA THR A 200 8.84 -16.90 15.93
C THR A 200 9.91 -17.70 15.20
N LYS A 201 10.34 -17.27 14.00
CA LYS A 201 11.46 -17.90 13.28
C LYS A 201 12.82 -17.70 13.98
N VAL A 202 13.03 -16.54 14.63
CA VAL A 202 14.26 -16.26 15.39
C VAL A 202 14.36 -17.13 16.66
N LYS A 203 13.23 -17.48 17.29
CA LYS A 203 13.20 -18.36 18.47
C LYS A 203 13.41 -19.86 18.15
N THR A 204 13.41 -20.25 16.88
CA THR A 204 13.56 -21.65 16.44
C THR A 204 14.94 -21.99 15.86
N LEU A 205 15.92 -21.08 15.95
CA LEU A 205 17.30 -21.37 15.62
C LEU A 205 18.03 -21.93 16.85
N PRO A 206 18.54 -23.19 16.81
CA PRO A 206 19.37 -23.77 17.87
C PRO A 206 20.77 -23.16 17.92
#